data_AF-A0A2E1N1F1-F1
#
_entry.id   AF-A0A2E1N1F1-F1
#
_cell.length_a   1.000
_cell.length_b   1.000
_cell.length_c   1.000
_cell.angle_alpha   90.00
_cell.angle_beta   90.00
_cell.angle_gamma   90.00
#
_symmetry.space_group_name_H-M   'P 1'
#
loop_
_entity.id
_entity.type
_entity.pdbx_description
1 polymer ?
#
loop_
_entity_poly.entity_id
_entity_poly.type
_entity_poly.pdbx_seq_one_letter_code
_entity_poly.pdbx_strand_id
1 'polypeptide(L)' 'MAKKAVASLQSKSKRLTKAIKMVKSSKSGAYTFVETILPPEKVNEFLSK' A
#
# COMPACT_ATOMS: atom_id res chain seq x y z
N MET A 1 -10.42 -7.51 -44.92
CA MET A 1 -9.49 -6.83 -43.98
C MET A 1 -9.97 -7.09 -42.56
N ALA A 2 -9.41 -8.09 -41.88
CA ALA A 2 -9.88 -8.47 -40.55
C ALA A 2 -9.26 -7.52 -39.50
N LYS A 3 -10.09 -6.80 -38.74
CA LYS A 3 -9.64 -6.02 -37.58
C LYS A 3 -9.17 -7.01 -36.50
N LYS A 4 -7.88 -7.37 -36.52
CA LYS A 4 -7.24 -8.03 -35.37
C LYS A 4 -7.21 -7.02 -34.24
N ALA A 5 -8.07 -7.21 -33.24
CA ALA A 5 -7.98 -6.46 -31.99
C ALA A 5 -6.65 -6.83 -31.33
N VAL A 6 -5.70 -5.90 -31.32
CA VAL A 6 -4.45 -6.05 -30.57
C VAL A 6 -4.77 -5.68 -29.13
N ALA A 7 -4.85 -6.68 -28.25
CA ALA A 7 -4.98 -6.43 -26.82
C ALA A 7 -3.66 -5.84 -26.30
N SER A 8 -3.67 -4.57 -25.92
CA SER A 8 -2.53 -3.94 -25.24
C SER A 8 -2.46 -4.42 -23.79
N LEU A 9 -1.34 -5.00 -23.37
CA LEU A 9 -1.10 -5.29 -21.95
C LEU A 9 -0.89 -3.97 -21.22
N GLN A 10 -1.83 -3.57 -20.35
CA GLN A 10 -1.65 -2.39 -19.51
C GLN A 10 -0.63 -2.71 -18.42
N SER A 11 0.64 -2.37 -18.66
CA SER A 11 1.77 -2.63 -17.75
C SER A 11 1.67 -1.86 -16.42
N LYS A 12 0.73 -0.92 -16.30
CA LYS A 12 0.49 -0.16 -15.07
C LYS A 12 -0.42 -0.96 -14.14
N SER A 13 0.14 -1.95 -13.46
CA SER A 13 -0.49 -2.52 -12.28
C SER A 13 -0.56 -1.45 -11.18
N LYS A 14 -1.68 -1.38 -10.46
CA LYS A 14 -1.80 -0.49 -9.28
C LYS A 14 -0.77 -0.96 -8.25
N ARG A 15 0.37 -0.27 -8.17
CA ARG A 15 1.41 -0.55 -7.18
C ARG A 15 0.84 -0.21 -5.80
N LEU A 16 0.79 -1.21 -4.92
CA LEU A 16 0.39 -1.05 -3.53
C LEU A 16 1.58 -1.37 -2.63
N THR A 17 1.65 -0.71 -1.48
CA THR A 17 2.70 -0.90 -0.47
C THR A 17 2.05 -1.22 0.87
N LYS A 18 2.59 -2.25 1.53
CA LYS A 18 2.25 -2.57 2.91
C LYS A 18 3.11 -1.70 3.82
N ALA A 19 2.49 -0.79 4.56
CA ALA A 19 3.17 0.04 5.54
C ALA A 19 2.89 -0.51 6.95
N ILE A 20 3.94 -0.64 7.76
CA ILE A 20 3.89 -1.19 9.11
C ILE A 20 4.48 -0.15 10.05
N LYS A 21 3.76 0.21 11.12
CA LYS A 21 4.27 1.09 12.18
C LYS A 21 4.09 0.46 13.56
N MET A 22 4.98 0.82 14.47
CA MET A 22 4.84 0.47 15.88
C MET A 22 3.98 1.52 16.60
N VAL A 23 2.98 1.06 17.34
CA VAL A 23 2.16 1.88 18.23
C VAL A 23 2.31 1.37 19.65
N LYS A 24 2.53 2.28 20.59
CA LYS A 24 2.61 1.93 22.01
C LYS A 24 1.21 1.72 22.58
N SER A 25 0.97 0.56 23.18
CA SER A 25 -0.28 0.24 23.88
C SER A 25 -0.39 1.09 25.14
N SER A 26 -1.50 1.83 25.27
CA SER A 26 -1.79 2.65 26.46
C SER A 26 -2.04 1.81 27.71
N LYS A 27 -2.46 0.54 27.55
CA LYS A 27 -2.81 -0.35 28.65
C LYS A 27 -1.60 -1.07 29.26
N SER A 28 -0.64 -1.49 28.42
CA SER A 28 0.48 -2.34 28.86
C SER A 28 1.85 -1.73 28.62
N GLY A 29 1.95 -0.59 27.92
CA GLY A 29 3.22 0.03 27.54
C GLY A 29 4.01 -0.73 26.49
N ALA A 30 3.55 -1.92 26.07
CA ALA A 30 4.16 -2.72 25.03
C ALA A 30 3.95 -2.10 23.64
N TYR A 31 4.86 -2.37 22.71
CA TYR A 31 4.70 -1.98 21.32
C TYR A 31 3.95 -3.04 20.53
N THR A 32 3.01 -2.61 19.71
CA THR A 32 2.25 -3.46 18.79
C THR A 32 2.42 -2.94 17.38
N PHE A 33 2.47 -3.84 16.40
CA PHE A 33 2.56 -3.48 15.00
C PHE A 33 1.16 -3.25 14.42
N VAL A 34 0.98 -2.15 13.71
CA VAL A 34 -0.23 -1.85 12.92
C VAL A 34 0.16 -1.78 11.46
N GLU A 35 -0.54 -2.54 10.63
CA GLU A 35 -0.28 -2.65 9.20
C GLU A 35 -1.45 -2.15 8.36
N THR A 36 -1.13 -1.46 7.25
CA THR A 36 -2.12 -1.03 6.26
C THR A 36 -1.56 -1.16 4.85
N ILE A 37 -2.43 -1.44 3.88
CA ILE A 37 -2.06 -1.52 2.45
C ILE A 37 -2.56 -0.25 1.77
N LEU A 38 -1.66 0.52 1.18
CA LEU A 38 -1.96 1.81 0.57
C LEU A 38 -1.05 2.12 -0.64
N PRO A 39 -1.41 3.13 -1.46
CA PRO A 39 -0.53 3.59 -2.54
C PRO A 39 0.82 4.11 -2.00
N PRO A 40 1.94 3.91 -2.70
CA PRO A 40 3.27 4.33 -2.27
C PRO A 40 3.36 5.81 -1.83
N GLU A 41 2.56 6.67 -2.47
CA GLU A 41 2.55 8.12 -2.23
C GLU A 41 2.00 8.48 -0.84
N LYS A 42 1.16 7.61 -0.26
CA LYS A 42 0.53 7.83 1.05
C LYS A 42 1.30 7.22 2.22
N VAL A 43 2.42 6.54 1.96
CA VAL A 43 3.21 5.84 2.99
C VAL A 43 3.79 6.82 4.01
N ASN A 44 4.31 7.95 3.55
CA ASN A 44 4.89 8.95 4.45
C ASN A 44 3.83 9.54 5.40
N GLU A 45 2.63 9.84 4.89
CA GLU A 45 1.51 10.31 5.72
C GLU A 45 1.11 9.29 6.79
N PHE A 46 1.08 8.00 6.44
CA PHE A 46 0.77 6.93 7.39
C PHE A 46 1.80 6.81 8.52
N LEU A 47 3.09 6.99 8.20
CA LEU A 47 4.21 6.86 9.15
C LEU A 47 4.42 8.10 10.03
N SER A 48 4.05 9.29 9.55
CA SER A 48 4.16 10.53 10.32
C SER A 48 3.05 10.73 11.37
N LYS A 49 2.02 9.89 11.36
CA LYS A 49 0.90 9.90 12.30
C LYS A 49 1.13 8.97 13.48
#